data_AF-A0A173KWV8-F1
#
_entry.id   AF-A0A173KWV8-F1
#
_cell.length_a   1.000
_cell.length_b   1.000
_cell.length_c   1.000
_cell.angle_alpha   90.00
_cell.angle_beta   90.00
_cell.angle_gamma   90.00
#
_symmetry.space_group_name_H-M   'P 1'
#
loop_
_entity.id
_entity.type
_entity.pdbx_description
1 polymer ?
#
loop_
_entity_poly.entity_id
_entity_poly.type
_entity_poly.pdbx_seq_one_letter_code
_entity_poly.pdbx_strand_id
1 'polypeptide(L)'
;MTQTMKELFQTFFPDKEFKGPTPTSDGNLSFPVITGAGTTHDLDDLSAGEKEILYGYLRIRNSAPKYSIILLDEPELHLNPRLIRNLPEFYRKHLGQALNNQIWLVSHSDALLREAVGKPGFDVFHMQPVSLQNSAGHITPVVGYNQLKPLSATKDVDIALTDLVGDLATYEPGRKAIIFEGGGDTDFDQSMTLRLFPEIGKKINLISGSNKSKVKALHEVLNRAYERGDLKTSFFAIVDKGFEEADESSRAIKRYTWNVYHIENYLLHEESICHVVNSLSATNTLTPEKVIEDLRSAARETVPFAVRHSVNEFVSQHLIRSIDLKSDPAAGDFTREILLAADRSLDRLSKLRDGTLSDEAVRGFERSTREQIEQAFADGSWRARLPGRDILRAYASKLPNGISYEVLRNMILSRMVDTGYRPEGMISVINEIIAA
;
A
#
# COMPACT_ATOMS: atom_id res chain seq x y z
N MET A 1 3.46 12.17 -41.19
CA MET A 1 4.48 12.45 -40.16
C MET A 1 4.09 13.66 -39.32
N THR A 2 3.84 14.82 -39.93
CA THR A 2 3.43 16.05 -39.23
C THR A 2 2.19 15.88 -38.35
N GLN A 3 1.15 15.17 -38.82
CA GLN A 3 -0.05 14.91 -38.01
C GLN A 3 0.24 14.07 -36.76
N THR A 4 1.05 13.03 -36.90
CA THR A 4 1.46 12.18 -35.76
C THR A 4 2.33 12.94 -34.77
N MET A 5 3.17 13.87 -35.25
CA MET A 5 3.93 14.76 -34.36
C MET A 5 3.01 15.72 -33.60
N LYS A 6 1.97 16.26 -34.26
CA LYS A 6 0.95 17.07 -33.56
C LYS A 6 0.23 16.26 -32.48
N GLU A 7 -0.15 15.02 -32.79
CA GLU A 7 -0.75 14.10 -31.80
C GLU A 7 0.22 13.77 -30.65
N LEU A 8 1.50 13.57 -30.93
CA LEU A 8 2.54 13.37 -29.90
C LEU A 8 2.59 14.56 -28.96
N PHE A 9 2.66 15.78 -29.49
CA PHE A 9 2.68 17.00 -28.68
C PHE A 9 1.41 17.15 -27.86
N GLN A 10 0.23 16.91 -28.43
CA GLN A 10 -1.04 16.96 -27.68
C GLN A 10 -1.11 15.91 -26.56
N THR A 11 -0.52 14.73 -26.78
CA THR A 11 -0.60 13.59 -25.84
C THR A 11 0.38 13.71 -24.68
N PHE A 12 1.60 14.19 -24.95
CA PHE A 12 2.70 14.21 -23.97
C PHE A 12 3.01 15.63 -23.47
N PHE A 13 2.76 16.66 -24.26
CA PHE A 13 3.12 18.05 -23.98
C PHE A 13 1.88 18.97 -24.11
N PRO A 14 0.84 18.83 -23.26
CA PRO A 14 -0.45 19.51 -23.45
C PRO A 14 -0.34 21.04 -23.48
N ASP A 15 0.68 21.60 -22.82
CA ASP A 15 0.96 23.04 -22.80
C ASP A 15 1.79 23.51 -24.01
N LYS A 16 2.05 22.64 -25.00
CA LYS A 16 2.88 22.93 -26.17
C LYS A 16 2.20 22.52 -27.47
N GLU A 17 2.24 23.41 -28.47
CA GLU A 17 1.66 23.17 -29.79
C GLU A 17 2.75 23.16 -30.87
N PHE A 18 2.90 22.03 -31.56
CA PHE A 18 3.80 21.91 -32.72
C PHE A 18 3.13 22.40 -34.01
N LYS A 19 3.69 23.44 -34.64
CA LYS A 19 3.11 24.02 -35.88
C LYS A 19 3.51 23.27 -37.17
N GLY A 20 4.54 22.44 -37.11
CA GLY A 20 5.11 21.77 -38.28
C GLY A 20 6.39 22.46 -38.77
N PRO A 21 7.12 21.83 -39.70
CA PRO A 21 8.34 22.41 -40.25
C PRO A 21 8.01 23.70 -41.02
N THR A 22 8.74 24.77 -40.73
CA THR A 22 8.65 26.05 -41.43
C THR A 22 9.98 26.41 -42.08
N PRO A 23 10.01 26.77 -43.38
CA PRO A 23 11.24 27.24 -44.00
C PRO A 23 11.64 28.60 -43.42
N THR A 24 12.92 28.74 -43.04
CA THR A 24 13.50 30.01 -42.63
C THR A 24 13.99 30.79 -43.85
N SER A 25 14.20 32.10 -43.68
CA SER A 25 14.74 33.00 -44.72
C SER A 25 16.08 32.53 -45.29
N ASP A 26 16.84 31.76 -44.50
CA ASP A 26 18.18 31.30 -44.82
C ASP A 26 18.19 29.94 -45.53
N GLY A 27 17.02 29.40 -45.86
CA GLY A 27 16.86 28.09 -46.52
C GLY A 27 16.92 26.89 -45.60
N ASN A 28 17.03 27.10 -44.28
CA ASN A 28 16.94 26.04 -43.27
C ASN A 28 15.47 25.72 -42.92
N LEU A 29 15.26 24.61 -42.21
CA LEU A 29 13.96 24.27 -41.64
C LEU A 29 14.00 24.56 -40.14
N SER A 30 13.07 25.39 -39.66
CA SER A 30 12.77 25.53 -38.24
C SER A 30 11.58 24.67 -37.86
N PHE A 31 11.52 24.26 -36.59
CA PHE A 31 10.48 23.38 -36.08
C PHE A 31 9.76 24.06 -34.91
N PRO A 32 8.94 25.11 -35.19
CA PRO A 32 8.35 25.96 -34.15
C PRO A 32 7.37 25.20 -33.24
N VAL A 33 7.57 25.41 -31.95
CA VAL A 33 6.71 24.95 -30.85
C VAL A 33 6.22 26.17 -30.07
N ILE A 34 4.91 26.33 -29.95
CA ILE A 34 4.30 27.39 -29.14
C ILE A 34 4.07 26.85 -27.73
N THR A 35 4.51 27.56 -26.70
CA THR A 35 4.23 27.19 -25.29
C THR A 35 2.93 27.83 -24.81
N GLY A 36 2.40 27.36 -23.69
CA GLY A 36 1.20 27.92 -23.05
C GLY A 36 1.31 29.40 -22.66
N ALA A 37 2.53 29.94 -22.57
CA ALA A 37 2.79 31.37 -22.36
C ALA A 37 2.73 32.21 -23.65
N GLY A 38 2.48 31.58 -24.80
CA GLY A 38 2.46 32.23 -26.12
C GLY A 38 3.84 32.46 -26.74
N THR A 39 4.92 32.03 -26.09
CA THR A 39 6.28 32.12 -26.66
C THR A 39 6.51 30.99 -27.66
N THR A 40 7.18 31.32 -28.78
CA THR A 40 7.59 30.33 -29.78
C THR A 40 9.06 29.97 -29.54
N HIS A 41 9.32 28.67 -29.41
CA HIS A 41 10.64 28.10 -29.27
C HIS A 41 10.91 27.11 -30.40
N ASP A 42 12.18 26.77 -30.64
CA ASP A 42 12.50 25.67 -31.55
C ASP A 42 12.35 24.32 -30.82
N LEU A 43 12.25 23.23 -31.59
CA LEU A 43 12.20 21.87 -31.11
C LEU A 43 13.42 21.51 -30.25
N ASP A 44 14.56 22.13 -30.56
CA ASP A 44 15.81 21.97 -29.82
C ASP A 44 15.79 22.63 -28.43
N ASP A 45 14.78 23.45 -28.09
CA ASP A 45 14.64 24.06 -26.76
C ASP A 45 13.78 23.21 -25.80
N LEU A 46 13.33 22.03 -26.24
CA LEU A 46 12.62 21.09 -25.37
C LEU A 46 13.50 20.62 -24.21
N SER A 47 12.86 20.29 -23.08
CA SER A 47 13.57 19.70 -21.94
C SER A 47 14.12 18.32 -22.30
N ALA A 48 15.13 17.85 -21.53
CA ALA A 48 15.81 16.59 -21.81
C ALA A 48 14.85 15.40 -21.93
N GLY A 49 13.87 15.26 -21.03
CA GLY A 49 12.89 14.17 -21.08
C GLY A 49 11.90 14.28 -22.26
N GLU A 50 11.51 15.50 -22.65
CA GLU A 50 10.64 15.69 -23.82
C GLU A 50 11.35 15.34 -25.13
N LYS A 51 12.63 15.72 -25.23
CA LYS A 51 13.50 15.33 -26.34
C LYS A 51 13.64 13.83 -26.45
N GLU A 52 13.79 13.13 -25.33
CA GLU A 52 13.93 11.68 -25.33
C GLU A 52 12.69 10.96 -25.88
N ILE A 53 11.47 11.38 -25.48
CA ILE A 53 10.22 10.84 -26.05
C ILE A 53 10.14 11.11 -27.55
N LEU A 54 10.40 12.36 -27.94
CA LEU A 54 10.28 12.79 -29.33
C LEU A 54 11.30 12.09 -30.24
N TYR A 55 12.58 12.16 -29.89
CA TYR A 55 13.63 11.53 -30.67
C TYR A 55 13.55 10.01 -30.60
N GLY A 56 13.15 9.42 -29.48
CA GLY A 56 12.90 7.99 -29.36
C GLY A 56 11.86 7.52 -30.38
N TYR A 57 10.70 8.19 -30.43
CA TYR A 57 9.67 7.90 -31.44
C TYR A 57 10.18 8.12 -32.87
N LEU A 58 10.81 9.27 -33.15
CA LEU A 58 11.30 9.60 -34.48
C LEU A 58 12.36 8.62 -34.96
N ARG A 59 13.25 8.15 -34.08
CA ARG A 59 14.30 7.18 -34.41
C ARG A 59 13.70 5.87 -34.91
N ILE A 60 12.70 5.34 -34.21
CA ILE A 60 12.01 4.10 -34.60
C ILE A 60 11.13 4.34 -35.83
N ARG A 61 10.50 5.51 -35.93
CA ARG A 61 9.63 5.83 -37.07
C ARG A 61 10.42 6.04 -38.36
N ASN A 62 11.60 6.65 -38.28
CA ASN A 62 12.47 6.94 -39.42
C ASN A 62 13.12 5.67 -39.99
N SER A 63 13.37 4.65 -39.16
CA SER A 63 13.76 3.33 -39.68
C SER A 63 12.62 2.62 -40.41
N ALA A 64 11.39 3.15 -40.33
CA ALA A 64 10.19 2.71 -41.03
C ALA A 64 9.95 1.19 -41.04
N PRO A 65 10.14 0.46 -39.91
CA PRO A 65 9.88 -0.96 -39.86
C PRO A 65 8.38 -1.19 -40.13
N LYS A 66 8.06 -2.08 -41.07
CA LYS A 66 6.70 -2.52 -41.36
C LYS A 66 6.67 -4.03 -41.30
N TYR A 67 5.56 -4.61 -40.84
CA TYR A 67 5.42 -6.06 -40.72
C TYR A 67 6.57 -6.71 -39.93
N SER A 68 7.06 -5.99 -38.91
CA SER A 68 8.25 -6.35 -38.16
C SER A 68 7.94 -6.54 -36.68
N ILE A 69 8.89 -7.14 -35.95
CA ILE A 69 8.86 -7.22 -34.49
C ILE A 69 9.79 -6.13 -33.96
N ILE A 70 9.27 -5.28 -33.08
CA ILE A 70 10.02 -4.22 -32.41
C ILE A 70 10.20 -4.63 -30.95
N LEU A 71 11.45 -4.70 -30.49
CA LEU A 71 11.80 -4.96 -29.10
C LEU A 71 12.25 -3.63 -28.47
N LEU A 72 11.57 -3.22 -27.39
CA LEU A 72 11.89 -2.02 -26.62
C LEU A 72 12.25 -2.44 -25.20
N ASP A 73 13.43 -2.05 -24.76
CA ASP A 73 13.91 -2.28 -23.40
C ASP A 73 13.98 -0.94 -22.67
N GLU A 74 13.25 -0.84 -21.54
CA GLU A 74 13.11 0.35 -20.69
C GLU A 74 12.93 1.67 -21.48
N PRO A 75 11.92 1.79 -22.36
CA PRO A 75 11.69 3.04 -23.10
C PRO A 75 11.34 4.24 -22.20
N GLU A 76 11.05 3.99 -20.93
CA GLU A 76 10.79 5.00 -19.90
C GLU A 76 12.03 5.57 -19.19
N LEU A 77 13.22 5.01 -19.43
CA LEU A 77 14.42 5.37 -18.68
C LEU A 77 14.65 6.89 -18.76
N HIS A 78 14.90 7.54 -17.61
CA HIS A 78 15.05 8.99 -17.47
C HIS A 78 13.80 9.87 -17.75
N LEU A 79 12.62 9.28 -17.99
CA LEU A 79 11.39 10.02 -18.21
C LEU A 79 10.58 10.24 -16.92
N ASN A 80 9.83 11.34 -16.88
CA ASN A 80 8.89 11.61 -15.79
C ASN A 80 7.68 10.64 -15.88
N PRO A 81 7.27 9.97 -14.77
CA PRO A 81 6.12 9.06 -14.75
C PRO A 81 4.82 9.61 -15.35
N ARG A 82 4.58 10.93 -15.28
CA ARG A 82 3.41 11.57 -15.91
C ARG A 82 3.43 11.46 -17.43
N LEU A 83 4.62 11.53 -18.04
CA LEU A 83 4.80 11.45 -19.49
C LEU A 83 4.75 10.00 -19.99
N ILE A 84 5.08 9.03 -19.13
CA ILE A 84 5.19 7.62 -19.51
C ILE A 84 3.82 6.94 -19.66
N ARG A 85 2.78 7.41 -18.95
CA ARG A 85 1.46 6.76 -18.93
C ARG A 85 0.86 6.56 -20.31
N ASN A 86 0.98 7.51 -21.24
CA ASN A 86 0.38 7.38 -22.57
C ASN A 86 1.30 6.69 -23.59
N LEU A 87 2.54 6.36 -23.20
CA LEU A 87 3.56 5.85 -24.10
C LEU A 87 3.20 4.49 -24.73
N PRO A 88 2.70 3.49 -23.99
CA PRO A 88 2.34 2.19 -24.57
C PRO A 88 1.26 2.32 -25.64
N GLU A 89 0.22 3.11 -25.36
CA GLU A 89 -0.89 3.30 -26.27
C GLU A 89 -0.46 4.07 -27.53
N PHE A 90 0.38 5.09 -27.37
CA PHE A 90 0.94 5.83 -28.49
C PHE A 90 1.78 4.93 -29.41
N TYR A 91 2.65 4.08 -28.84
CA TYR A 91 3.44 3.11 -29.59
C TYR A 91 2.56 2.04 -30.24
N ARG A 92 1.58 1.50 -29.52
CA ARG A 92 0.62 0.52 -30.06
C ARG A 92 -0.11 1.08 -31.27
N LYS A 93 -0.61 2.32 -31.20
CA LYS A 93 -1.34 2.98 -32.30
C LYS A 93 -0.43 3.28 -33.50
N HIS A 94 0.70 3.94 -33.27
CA HIS A 94 1.50 4.52 -34.36
C HIS A 94 2.64 3.65 -34.87
N LEU A 95 3.22 2.82 -34.01
CA LEU A 95 4.29 1.89 -34.38
C LEU A 95 3.75 0.47 -34.59
N GLY A 96 2.75 0.05 -33.82
CA GLY A 96 2.14 -1.27 -33.94
C GLY A 96 1.11 -1.32 -35.06
N GLN A 97 -0.11 -0.82 -34.81
CA GLN A 97 -1.24 -0.91 -35.73
C GLN A 97 -1.00 -0.20 -37.06
N ALA A 98 -0.52 1.06 -37.04
CA ALA A 98 -0.36 1.85 -38.27
C ALA A 98 0.75 1.34 -39.23
N LEU A 99 1.66 0.49 -38.74
CA LEU A 99 2.76 -0.09 -39.54
C LEU A 99 2.69 -1.62 -39.59
N ASN A 100 1.65 -2.22 -39.03
CA ASN A 100 1.46 -3.66 -38.87
C ASN A 100 2.64 -4.35 -38.18
N ASN A 101 3.21 -3.72 -37.15
CA ASN A 101 4.27 -4.33 -36.34
C ASN A 101 3.73 -4.97 -35.07
N GLN A 102 4.45 -5.98 -34.59
CA GLN A 102 4.31 -6.49 -33.22
C GLN A 102 5.33 -5.77 -32.32
N ILE A 103 4.91 -5.36 -31.13
CA ILE A 103 5.78 -4.66 -30.17
C ILE A 103 5.91 -5.53 -28.93
N TRP A 104 7.15 -5.77 -28.51
CA TRP A 104 7.49 -6.31 -27.21
C TRP A 104 8.17 -5.21 -26.42
N LEU A 105 7.65 -4.91 -25.24
CA LEU A 105 8.13 -3.85 -24.38
C LEU A 105 8.45 -4.45 -23.01
N VAL A 106 9.69 -4.25 -22.57
CA VAL A 106 10.17 -4.61 -21.23
C VAL A 106 10.30 -3.33 -20.42
N SER A 107 9.75 -3.32 -19.21
CA SER A 107 9.65 -2.12 -18.39
C SER A 107 9.59 -2.49 -16.91
N HIS A 108 10.24 -1.68 -16.08
CA HIS A 108 10.11 -1.71 -14.63
C HIS A 108 9.14 -0.63 -14.12
N SER A 109 8.55 0.16 -15.01
CA SER A 109 7.64 1.25 -14.66
C SER A 109 6.24 0.73 -14.31
N ASP A 110 5.89 0.83 -13.03
CA ASP A 110 4.53 0.61 -12.54
C ASP A 110 3.48 1.44 -13.32
N ALA A 111 3.80 2.71 -13.63
CA ALA A 111 2.90 3.59 -14.37
C ALA A 111 2.60 3.08 -15.80
N LEU A 112 3.59 2.46 -16.44
CA LEU A 112 3.46 1.87 -17.77
C LEU A 112 2.63 0.58 -17.70
N LEU A 113 2.95 -0.29 -16.75
CA LEU A 113 2.23 -1.55 -16.52
C LEU A 113 0.75 -1.29 -16.21
N ARG A 114 0.43 -0.32 -15.34
CA ARG A 114 -0.96 0.07 -15.02
C ARG A 114 -1.75 0.53 -16.23
N GLU A 115 -1.10 1.27 -17.13
CA GLU A 115 -1.77 1.69 -18.35
C GLU A 115 -2.10 0.48 -19.25
N ALA A 116 -1.19 -0.50 -19.35
CA ALA A 116 -1.35 -1.62 -20.26
C ALA A 116 -2.27 -2.72 -19.71
N VAL A 117 -2.25 -3.00 -18.41
CA VAL A 117 -2.98 -4.11 -17.79
C VAL A 117 -4.49 -3.94 -18.00
N GLY A 118 -5.12 -4.97 -18.56
CA GLY A 118 -6.58 -5.01 -18.78
C GLY A 118 -7.09 -4.19 -19.96
N LYS A 119 -6.23 -3.47 -20.69
CA LYS A 119 -6.63 -2.78 -21.91
C LYS A 119 -6.66 -3.72 -23.12
N PRO A 120 -7.68 -3.60 -24.00
CA PRO A 120 -7.74 -4.42 -25.20
C PRO A 120 -6.56 -4.12 -26.13
N GLY A 121 -5.92 -5.18 -26.63
CA GLY A 121 -4.74 -5.07 -27.51
C GLY A 121 -3.40 -5.02 -26.78
N PHE A 122 -3.38 -5.24 -25.46
CA PHE A 122 -2.18 -5.47 -24.66
C PHE A 122 -2.23 -6.86 -24.03
N ASP A 123 -1.11 -7.58 -24.13
CA ASP A 123 -0.85 -8.78 -23.34
C ASP A 123 0.29 -8.46 -22.38
N VAL A 124 -0.02 -8.44 -21.07
CA VAL A 124 0.95 -8.09 -20.04
C VAL A 124 1.46 -9.36 -19.36
N PHE A 125 2.78 -9.48 -19.24
CA PHE A 125 3.43 -10.61 -18.60
C PHE A 125 4.38 -10.10 -17.51
N HIS A 126 4.37 -10.78 -16.36
CA HIS A 126 5.39 -10.61 -15.34
C HIS A 126 6.52 -11.62 -15.57
N MET A 127 7.73 -11.12 -15.71
CA MET A 127 8.93 -11.94 -15.92
C MET A 127 9.56 -12.31 -14.59
N GLN A 128 9.58 -13.60 -14.26
CA GLN A 128 10.20 -14.13 -13.05
C GLN A 128 11.70 -14.41 -13.26
N PRO A 129 12.53 -14.34 -12.21
CA PRO A 129 13.94 -14.73 -12.28
C PRO A 129 14.11 -16.19 -12.74
N VAL A 130 15.22 -16.47 -13.42
CA VAL A 130 15.51 -17.82 -13.97
C VAL A 130 15.78 -18.88 -12.89
N SER A 131 15.88 -18.46 -11.63
CA SER A 131 16.29 -19.30 -10.52
C SER A 131 15.24 -19.33 -9.41
N LEU A 132 14.84 -20.53 -9.02
CA LEU A 132 14.29 -20.78 -7.70
C LEU A 132 15.48 -20.91 -6.75
N GLN A 133 15.76 -19.89 -5.93
CA GLN A 133 16.59 -20.10 -4.75
C GLN A 133 15.83 -21.04 -3.81
N ASN A 134 16.25 -22.29 -3.74
CA ASN A 134 15.86 -23.17 -2.65
C ASN A 134 16.45 -22.62 -1.33
N SER A 135 15.87 -23.01 -0.19
CA SER A 135 16.22 -22.50 1.15
C SER A 135 17.70 -22.69 1.56
N ALA A 136 18.49 -23.37 0.73
CA ALA A 136 19.92 -23.63 0.91
C ALA A 136 20.84 -22.85 -0.07
N GLY A 137 20.31 -21.85 -0.78
CA GLY A 137 21.11 -20.93 -1.62
C GLY A 137 21.68 -21.54 -2.91
N HIS A 138 21.27 -22.74 -3.30
CA HIS A 138 21.74 -23.37 -4.54
C HIS A 138 20.89 -22.94 -5.74
N ILE A 139 21.55 -22.30 -6.71
CA ILE A 139 20.92 -21.92 -7.98
C ILE A 139 20.77 -23.19 -8.83
N THR A 140 19.56 -23.73 -8.93
CA THR A 140 19.24 -24.80 -9.86
C THR A 140 18.47 -24.21 -11.03
N PRO A 141 19.01 -24.26 -12.27
CA PRO A 141 18.25 -23.87 -13.45
C PRO A 141 17.09 -24.84 -13.63
N VAL A 142 15.85 -24.36 -13.54
CA VAL A 142 14.68 -25.18 -13.85
C VAL A 142 14.51 -25.18 -15.37
N VAL A 143 15.12 -26.18 -16.03
CA VAL A 143 14.97 -26.37 -17.47
C VAL A 143 13.49 -26.59 -17.80
N GLY A 144 12.92 -25.76 -18.68
CA GLY A 144 11.52 -25.84 -19.10
C GLY A 144 10.52 -25.00 -18.29
N TYR A 145 10.98 -24.20 -17.32
CA TYR A 145 10.11 -23.26 -16.61
C TYR A 145 9.93 -21.97 -17.42
N ASN A 146 8.68 -21.65 -17.77
CA ASN A 146 8.37 -20.37 -18.41
C ASN A 146 8.44 -19.24 -17.37
N GLN A 147 9.40 -18.32 -17.56
CA GLN A 147 9.59 -17.16 -16.69
C GLN A 147 8.46 -16.15 -16.83
N LEU A 148 7.80 -16.10 -17.99
CA LEU A 148 6.71 -15.16 -18.26
C LEU A 148 5.41 -15.73 -17.73
N LYS A 149 4.83 -15.04 -16.74
CA LYS A 149 3.48 -15.32 -16.25
C LYS A 149 2.53 -14.24 -16.73
N PRO A 150 1.41 -14.59 -17.40
CA PRO A 150 0.44 -13.59 -17.83
C PRO A 150 -0.19 -12.91 -16.61
N LEU A 151 -0.21 -11.58 -16.61
CA LEU A 151 -1.13 -10.79 -15.79
C LEU A 151 -2.46 -10.76 -16.54
N SER A 152 -3.27 -11.80 -16.34
CA SER A 152 -4.59 -11.81 -16.96
C SER A 152 -5.57 -11.00 -16.12
N ALA A 153 -5.94 -9.82 -16.61
CA ALA A 153 -7.05 -9.03 -16.08
C ALA A 153 -8.43 -9.71 -16.31
N THR A 154 -8.51 -10.96 -16.73
CA THR A 154 -9.79 -11.67 -16.88
C THR A 154 -10.29 -12.29 -15.57
N LYS A 155 -9.44 -12.35 -14.55
CA LYS A 155 -9.82 -12.79 -13.21
C LYS A 155 -10.07 -11.57 -12.35
N ASP A 156 -11.30 -11.42 -11.88
CA ASP A 156 -11.73 -10.33 -10.98
C ASP A 156 -10.74 -10.09 -9.83
N VAL A 157 -10.11 -11.16 -9.32
CA VAL A 157 -9.09 -11.13 -8.25
C VAL A 157 -7.82 -10.38 -8.67
N ASP A 158 -7.27 -10.65 -9.86
CA ASP A 158 -6.02 -10.04 -10.30
C ASP A 158 -6.21 -8.54 -10.59
N ILE A 159 -7.37 -8.13 -11.10
CA ILE A 159 -7.73 -6.70 -11.21
C ILE A 159 -7.84 -6.06 -9.83
N ALA A 160 -8.60 -6.67 -8.91
CA ALA A 160 -8.80 -6.11 -7.58
C ALA A 160 -7.48 -5.96 -6.80
N LEU A 161 -6.55 -6.91 -6.97
CA LEU A 161 -5.20 -6.82 -6.42
C LEU A 161 -4.37 -5.75 -7.12
N THR A 162 -4.50 -5.63 -8.44
CA THR A 162 -3.77 -4.62 -9.22
C THR A 162 -4.06 -3.20 -8.72
N ASP A 163 -5.31 -2.92 -8.34
CA ASP A 163 -5.76 -1.62 -7.83
C ASP A 163 -5.30 -1.28 -6.41
N LEU A 164 -4.85 -2.28 -5.65
CA LEU A 164 -4.43 -2.18 -4.25
C LEU A 164 -2.92 -2.26 -4.07
N VAL A 165 -2.23 -3.03 -4.92
CA VAL A 165 -0.78 -3.12 -4.90
C VAL A 165 -0.20 -1.74 -5.24
N GLY A 166 0.70 -1.23 -4.39
CA GLY A 166 1.38 0.04 -4.63
C GLY A 166 2.33 0.02 -5.82
N ASP A 167 3.05 -1.09 -6.02
CA ASP A 167 4.00 -1.28 -7.11
C ASP A 167 3.78 -2.64 -7.82
N LEU A 168 3.18 -2.60 -9.01
CA LEU A 168 2.91 -3.79 -9.83
C LEU A 168 4.16 -4.46 -10.36
N ALA A 169 5.27 -3.73 -10.51
CA ALA A 169 6.50 -4.32 -11.00
C ALA A 169 7.04 -5.36 -9.99
N THR A 170 6.70 -5.20 -8.71
CA THR A 170 7.08 -6.15 -7.64
C THR A 170 6.03 -7.23 -7.39
N TYR A 171 4.85 -7.13 -8.01
CA TYR A 171 3.76 -8.09 -7.81
C TYR A 171 3.98 -9.37 -8.60
N GLU A 172 4.00 -10.50 -7.90
CA GLU A 172 4.12 -11.80 -8.55
C GLU A 172 2.78 -12.55 -8.53
N PRO A 173 2.12 -12.75 -9.69
CA PRO A 173 0.88 -13.51 -9.77
C PRO A 173 1.06 -14.95 -9.26
N GLY A 174 0.12 -15.39 -8.43
CA GLY A 174 0.12 -16.75 -7.91
C GLY A 174 0.97 -16.97 -6.64
N ARG A 175 1.56 -15.93 -6.05
CA ARG A 175 2.16 -16.01 -4.71
C ARG A 175 1.14 -15.76 -3.61
N LYS A 176 1.47 -16.18 -2.38
CA LYS A 176 0.74 -15.78 -1.17
C LYS A 176 0.72 -14.25 -1.08
N ALA A 177 -0.33 -13.68 -0.49
CA ALA A 177 -0.42 -12.24 -0.29
C ALA A 177 -0.76 -11.92 1.17
N ILE A 178 -0.11 -10.89 1.72
CA ILE A 178 -0.41 -10.30 3.03
C ILE A 178 -0.99 -8.91 2.80
N ILE A 179 -2.16 -8.66 3.39
CA ILE A 179 -2.84 -7.38 3.37
C ILE A 179 -2.72 -6.75 4.77
N PHE A 180 -2.16 -5.55 4.86
CA PHE A 180 -2.08 -4.80 6.12
C PHE A 180 -3.35 -3.95 6.27
N GLU A 181 -4.21 -4.32 7.21
CA GLU A 181 -5.56 -3.78 7.38
C GLU A 181 -5.74 -3.27 8.82
N GLY A 182 -5.03 -2.24 9.27
CA GLY A 182 -5.14 -1.84 10.68
C GLY A 182 -4.64 -0.45 11.06
N GLY A 183 -5.36 0.15 12.03
CA GLY A 183 -4.90 1.08 13.08
C GLY A 183 -4.22 2.41 12.73
N GLY A 184 -3.80 2.62 11.49
CA GLY A 184 -3.00 3.80 11.15
C GLY A 184 -2.49 3.86 9.71
N ASP A 185 -1.17 4.00 9.61
CA ASP A 185 -0.42 4.21 8.38
C ASP A 185 -0.02 2.85 7.80
N THR A 186 -0.93 2.19 7.07
CA THR A 186 -0.69 0.83 6.54
C THR A 186 0.46 0.76 5.52
N ASP A 187 0.79 1.90 4.88
CA ASP A 187 1.97 2.02 4.03
C ASP A 187 3.25 1.91 4.87
N PHE A 188 3.25 2.51 6.06
CA PHE A 188 4.32 2.32 7.02
C PHE A 188 4.40 0.87 7.52
N ASP A 189 3.29 0.20 7.82
CA ASP A 189 3.29 -1.21 8.27
C ASP A 189 3.94 -2.13 7.23
N GLN A 190 3.57 -1.95 5.96
CA GLN A 190 4.17 -2.64 4.82
C GLN A 190 5.68 -2.34 4.73
N SER A 191 6.06 -1.07 4.77
CA SER A 191 7.45 -0.62 4.68
C SER A 191 8.31 -1.16 5.83
N MET A 192 7.81 -1.08 7.06
CA MET A 192 8.48 -1.60 8.25
C MET A 192 8.70 -3.11 8.16
N THR A 193 7.67 -3.86 7.77
CA THR A 193 7.77 -5.31 7.60
C THR A 193 8.78 -5.66 6.52
N LEU A 194 8.74 -4.98 5.36
CA LEU A 194 9.66 -5.25 4.25
C LEU A 194 11.13 -4.92 4.62
N ARG A 195 11.36 -3.84 5.36
CA ARG A 195 12.71 -3.42 5.76
C ARG A 195 13.32 -4.35 6.81
N LEU A 196 12.54 -4.82 7.78
CA LEU A 196 13.01 -5.74 8.82
C LEU A 196 13.14 -7.18 8.30
N PHE A 197 12.28 -7.58 7.36
CA PHE A 197 12.20 -8.94 6.82
C PHE A 197 12.21 -8.94 5.28
N PRO A 198 13.32 -8.54 4.63
CA PRO A 198 13.42 -8.46 3.17
C PRO A 198 13.21 -9.82 2.47
N GLU A 199 13.43 -10.94 3.16
CA GLU A 199 13.15 -12.27 2.66
C GLU A 199 11.67 -12.55 2.38
N ILE A 200 10.76 -11.84 3.05
CA ILE A 200 9.31 -12.01 2.86
C ILE A 200 8.89 -11.44 1.52
N GLY A 201 9.39 -10.25 1.15
CA GLY A 201 9.07 -9.63 -0.14
C GLY A 201 9.47 -10.50 -1.33
N LYS A 202 10.44 -11.41 -1.15
CA LYS A 202 10.85 -12.38 -2.19
C LYS A 202 9.92 -13.59 -2.31
N LYS A 203 9.01 -13.81 -1.35
CA LYS A 203 8.16 -15.01 -1.27
C LYS A 203 6.66 -14.70 -1.24
N ILE A 204 6.29 -13.50 -0.80
CA ILE A 204 4.92 -13.10 -0.49
C ILE A 204 4.69 -11.69 -1.02
N ASN A 205 3.55 -11.46 -1.67
CA ASN A 205 3.12 -10.14 -2.09
C ASN A 205 2.61 -9.36 -0.87
N LEU A 206 3.19 -8.19 -0.61
CA LEU A 206 2.77 -7.31 0.48
C LEU A 206 1.86 -6.20 -0.09
N ILE A 207 0.71 -6.00 0.55
CA ILE A 207 -0.33 -5.08 0.09
C ILE A 207 -0.73 -4.16 1.24
N SER A 208 -0.63 -2.85 1.02
CA SER A 208 -1.15 -1.86 1.96
C SER A 208 -2.66 -1.69 1.80
N GLY A 209 -3.40 -1.83 2.90
CA GLY A 209 -4.84 -1.65 2.96
C GLY A 209 -5.28 -0.22 3.27
N SER A 210 -4.55 0.80 2.80
CA SER A 210 -4.79 2.20 3.15
C SER A 210 -6.20 2.68 2.75
N ASN A 211 -6.77 2.09 1.70
CA ASN A 211 -8.12 2.38 1.25
C ASN A 211 -9.11 1.29 1.67
N LYS A 212 -9.83 1.53 2.77
CA LYS A 212 -10.85 0.61 3.33
C LYS A 212 -11.93 0.19 2.32
N SER A 213 -12.36 1.05 1.40
CA SER A 213 -13.39 0.69 0.42
C SER A 213 -12.84 -0.27 -0.64
N LYS A 214 -11.61 -0.04 -1.11
CA LYS A 214 -10.91 -0.98 -2.01
C LYS A 214 -10.61 -2.31 -1.33
N VAL A 215 -10.17 -2.29 -0.07
CA VAL A 215 -9.95 -3.51 0.72
C VAL A 215 -11.25 -4.29 0.83
N LYS A 216 -12.37 -3.65 1.20
CA LYS A 216 -13.68 -4.31 1.25
C LYS A 216 -14.08 -4.94 -0.10
N ALA A 217 -13.88 -4.22 -1.21
CA ALA A 217 -14.13 -4.77 -2.54
C ALA A 217 -13.25 -5.99 -2.85
N LEU A 218 -11.97 -5.97 -2.43
CA LEU A 218 -11.09 -7.12 -2.56
C LEU A 218 -11.57 -8.30 -1.71
N HIS A 219 -11.99 -8.09 -0.46
CA HIS A 219 -12.57 -9.15 0.38
C HIS A 219 -13.78 -9.80 -0.30
N GLU A 220 -14.68 -9.01 -0.88
CA GLU A 220 -15.85 -9.52 -1.62
C GLU A 220 -15.46 -10.33 -2.86
N VAL A 221 -14.45 -9.87 -3.61
CA VAL A 221 -13.91 -10.59 -4.78
C VAL A 221 -13.25 -11.91 -4.35
N LEU A 222 -12.44 -11.90 -3.29
CA LEU A 222 -11.75 -13.08 -2.76
C LEU A 222 -12.74 -14.12 -2.21
N ASN A 223 -13.78 -13.69 -1.51
CA ASN A 223 -14.83 -14.58 -1.03
C ASN A 223 -15.57 -15.28 -2.18
N ARG A 224 -15.96 -14.52 -3.22
CA ARG A 224 -16.60 -15.11 -4.42
C ARG A 224 -15.67 -16.11 -5.13
N ALA A 225 -14.37 -15.81 -5.21
CA ALA A 225 -13.39 -16.70 -5.82
C ALA A 225 -13.16 -17.97 -4.98
N TYR A 226 -13.18 -17.85 -3.65
CA TYR A 226 -13.08 -18.97 -2.72
C TYR A 226 -14.29 -19.91 -2.81
N GLU A 227 -15.51 -19.37 -2.86
CA GLU A 227 -16.75 -20.15 -3.03
C GLU A 227 -16.79 -20.94 -4.34
N ARG A 228 -16.17 -20.40 -5.40
CA ARG A 228 -16.05 -21.08 -6.70
C ARG A 228 -14.92 -22.11 -6.74
N GLY A 229 -14.05 -22.16 -5.73
CA GLY A 229 -12.85 -23.01 -5.72
C GLY A 229 -11.73 -22.52 -6.66
N ASP A 230 -11.81 -21.29 -7.14
CA ASP A 230 -10.86 -20.70 -8.10
C ASP A 230 -9.63 -20.08 -7.42
N LEU A 231 -9.61 -20.06 -6.07
CA LEU A 231 -8.56 -19.46 -5.27
C LEU A 231 -7.32 -20.37 -5.24
N LYS A 232 -6.37 -20.12 -6.13
CA LYS A 232 -5.11 -20.88 -6.23
C LYS A 232 -4.06 -20.47 -5.18
N THR A 233 -4.30 -19.37 -4.46
CA THR A 233 -3.34 -18.74 -3.54
C THR A 233 -3.96 -18.45 -2.20
N SER A 234 -3.15 -18.51 -1.13
CA SER A 234 -3.58 -18.13 0.21
C SER A 234 -3.43 -16.62 0.44
N PHE A 235 -4.46 -16.00 0.98
CA PHE A 235 -4.47 -14.60 1.37
C PHE A 235 -4.50 -14.49 2.90
N PHE A 236 -3.73 -13.56 3.41
CA PHE A 236 -3.58 -13.29 4.83
C PHE A 236 -3.84 -11.81 5.09
N ALA A 237 -4.52 -11.49 6.18
CA ALA A 237 -4.68 -10.11 6.63
C ALA A 237 -3.97 -9.94 7.97
N ILE A 238 -3.22 -8.86 8.16
CA ILE A 238 -2.61 -8.52 9.45
C ILE A 238 -3.21 -7.22 9.96
N VAL A 239 -3.63 -7.22 11.22
CA VAL A 239 -4.26 -6.06 11.86
C VAL A 239 -3.63 -5.77 13.22
N ASP A 240 -3.77 -4.52 13.66
CA ASP A 240 -3.44 -4.09 15.01
C ASP A 240 -4.39 -4.72 16.06
N LYS A 241 -3.90 -4.90 17.30
CA LYS A 241 -4.62 -5.63 18.36
C LYS A 241 -5.91 -4.93 18.85
N GLY A 242 -6.17 -3.70 18.41
CA GLY A 242 -7.41 -2.96 18.66
C GLY A 242 -8.21 -2.62 17.40
N PHE A 243 -7.85 -3.18 16.24
CA PHE A 243 -8.66 -2.98 15.04
C PHE A 243 -9.90 -3.88 15.11
N GLU A 244 -11.08 -3.26 15.03
CA GLU A 244 -12.39 -3.90 15.13
C GLU A 244 -12.37 -5.31 14.54
N GLU A 245 -12.92 -6.28 15.28
CA GLU A 245 -13.42 -7.55 14.73
C GLU A 245 -14.59 -7.24 13.78
N ALA A 246 -14.32 -6.49 12.72
CA ALA A 246 -15.19 -6.37 11.58
C ALA A 246 -15.20 -7.75 10.92
N ASP A 247 -16.20 -8.52 11.34
CA ASP A 247 -16.82 -9.64 10.65
C ASP A 247 -15.91 -10.87 10.44
N GLU A 248 -16.31 -12.00 11.02
CA GLU A 248 -15.77 -13.35 10.74
C GLU A 248 -16.01 -13.79 9.27
N SER A 249 -16.27 -12.86 8.35
CA SER A 249 -17.01 -13.12 7.12
C SER A 249 -16.16 -13.49 5.91
N SER A 250 -14.82 -13.45 5.98
CA SER A 250 -13.98 -13.97 4.89
C SER A 250 -13.28 -15.28 5.24
N ARG A 251 -13.98 -16.41 4.98
CA ARG A 251 -13.35 -17.75 4.98
C ARG A 251 -12.16 -17.85 4.02
N ALA A 252 -12.09 -16.95 3.04
CA ALA A 252 -11.02 -16.87 2.06
C ALA A 252 -9.70 -16.32 2.61
N ILE A 253 -9.74 -15.55 3.72
CA ILE A 253 -8.57 -14.81 4.23
C ILE A 253 -8.31 -15.20 5.68
N LYS A 254 -7.09 -15.64 5.97
CA LYS A 254 -6.68 -15.91 7.35
C LYS A 254 -6.18 -14.62 7.99
N ARG A 255 -6.86 -14.16 9.05
CA ARG A 255 -6.53 -12.93 9.77
C ARG A 255 -5.58 -13.22 10.93
N TYR A 256 -4.54 -12.40 11.04
CA TYR A 256 -3.58 -12.39 12.14
C TYR A 256 -3.59 -11.02 12.82
N THR A 257 -3.30 -11.02 14.11
CA THR A 257 -3.18 -9.80 14.92
C THR A 257 -1.77 -9.69 15.44
N TRP A 258 -1.20 -8.48 15.46
CA TRP A 258 0.05 -8.27 16.19
C TRP A 258 -0.15 -8.55 17.69
N ASN A 259 0.91 -9.00 18.37
CA ASN A 259 0.85 -9.22 19.82
C ASN A 259 0.88 -7.91 20.64
N VAL A 260 1.16 -6.79 19.97
CA VAL A 260 1.20 -5.42 20.47
C VAL A 260 0.04 -4.56 19.95
N TYR A 261 -0.22 -3.43 20.61
CA TYR A 261 -1.34 -2.54 20.30
C TYR A 261 -1.29 -2.01 18.86
N HIS A 262 -0.20 -1.34 18.49
CA HIS A 262 0.13 -0.99 17.10
C HIS A 262 1.47 -1.58 16.70
N ILE A 263 1.75 -1.76 15.41
CA ILE A 263 3.08 -2.17 14.95
C ILE A 263 4.20 -1.23 15.44
N GLU A 264 3.93 0.08 15.62
CA GLU A 264 4.95 1.01 16.11
C GLU A 264 5.38 0.75 17.56
N ASN A 265 4.63 -0.05 18.33
CA ASN A 265 5.07 -0.50 19.65
C ASN A 265 6.39 -1.28 19.58
N TYR A 266 6.69 -1.96 18.47
CA TYR A 266 7.98 -2.63 18.29
C TYR A 266 9.16 -1.67 18.15
N LEU A 267 8.89 -0.39 17.84
CA LEU A 267 9.92 0.66 17.77
C LEU A 267 10.26 1.23 19.15
N LEU A 268 9.55 0.84 20.21
CA LEU A 268 9.86 1.21 21.61
C LEU A 268 11.08 0.42 22.14
N HIS A 269 12.15 0.37 21.34
CA HIS A 269 13.41 -0.30 21.62
C HIS A 269 14.44 0.71 22.15
N GLU A 270 14.76 0.59 23.42
CA GLU A 270 15.58 1.54 24.19
C GLU A 270 16.96 1.77 23.58
N GLU A 271 17.65 0.73 23.12
CA GLU A 271 18.99 0.87 22.55
C GLU A 271 18.97 1.61 21.20
N SER A 272 17.98 1.30 20.36
CA SER A 272 17.83 1.94 19.05
C SER A 272 17.47 3.42 19.20
N ILE A 273 16.52 3.72 20.10
CA ILE A 273 16.12 5.10 20.40
C ILE A 273 17.30 5.87 21.00
N CYS A 274 18.00 5.30 21.98
CA CYS A 274 19.17 5.91 22.61
C CYS A 274 20.23 6.29 21.57
N HIS A 275 20.54 5.37 20.65
CA HIS A 275 21.51 5.63 19.59
C HIS A 275 21.05 6.76 18.65
N VAL A 276 19.80 6.72 18.20
CA VAL A 276 19.24 7.73 17.30
C VAL A 276 19.25 9.12 17.97
N VAL A 277 18.77 9.23 19.19
CA VAL A 277 18.71 10.51 19.91
C VAL A 277 20.10 11.08 20.18
N ASN A 278 21.08 10.22 20.54
CA ASN A 278 22.47 10.63 20.73
C ASN A 278 23.13 11.04 19.41
N SER A 279 22.80 10.39 18.29
CA SER A 279 23.32 10.77 16.97
C SER A 279 22.85 12.16 16.52
N LEU A 280 21.70 12.61 17.04
CA LEU A 280 21.09 13.90 16.70
C LEU A 280 21.44 15.00 17.70
N SER A 281 21.98 14.66 18.85
CA SER A 281 22.25 15.59 19.95
C SER A 281 23.76 15.74 20.16
N ALA A 282 24.30 16.92 19.85
CA ALA A 282 25.73 17.18 20.00
C ALA A 282 26.19 17.35 21.46
N THR A 283 25.26 17.55 22.40
CA THR A 283 25.55 18.05 23.76
C THR A 283 25.10 17.13 24.90
N ASN A 284 24.19 16.18 24.67
CA ASN A 284 23.69 15.26 25.70
C ASN A 284 23.77 13.81 25.23
N THR A 285 24.46 12.97 26.02
CA THR A 285 24.42 11.51 25.90
C THR A 285 23.30 10.96 26.79
N LEU A 286 22.18 10.58 26.18
CA LEU A 286 21.19 9.74 26.84
C LEU A 286 21.74 8.33 27.05
N THR A 287 21.31 7.70 28.14
CA THR A 287 21.48 6.26 28.39
C THR A 287 20.18 5.51 28.09
N PRO A 288 20.22 4.20 27.81
CA PRO A 288 19.01 3.39 27.61
C PRO A 288 18.03 3.48 28.79
N GLU A 289 18.53 3.53 30.03
CA GLU A 289 17.69 3.66 31.23
C GLU A 289 16.92 4.98 31.23
N LYS A 290 17.58 6.07 30.81
CA LYS A 290 16.93 7.37 30.71
C LYS A 290 15.87 7.39 29.60
N VAL A 291 16.14 6.73 28.47
CA VAL A 291 15.14 6.54 27.41
C VAL A 291 13.92 5.80 27.94
N ILE A 292 14.09 4.74 28.73
CA ILE A 292 12.97 3.99 29.32
C ILE A 292 12.15 4.87 30.25
N GLU A 293 12.79 5.68 31.10
CA GLU A 293 12.11 6.61 31.99
C GLU A 293 11.29 7.65 31.21
N ASP A 294 11.89 8.23 30.18
CA ASP A 294 11.25 9.25 29.35
C ASP A 294 10.12 8.67 28.51
N LEU A 295 10.26 7.45 27.97
CA LEU A 295 9.19 6.71 27.30
C LEU A 295 8.05 6.36 28.26
N ARG A 296 8.37 5.96 29.50
CA ARG A 296 7.35 5.70 30.53
C ARG A 296 6.59 6.96 30.89
N SER A 297 7.28 8.10 30.99
CA SER A 297 6.67 9.42 31.18
C SER A 297 5.76 9.79 29.99
N ALA A 298 6.22 9.60 28.76
CA ALA A 298 5.41 9.81 27.56
C ALA A 298 4.18 8.88 27.51
N ALA A 299 4.32 7.63 27.92
CA ALA A 299 3.20 6.70 28.01
C ALA A 299 2.18 7.06 29.08
N ARG A 300 2.60 7.69 30.18
CA ARG A 300 1.66 8.21 31.19
C ARG A 300 0.75 9.30 30.63
N GLU A 301 1.26 10.13 29.72
CA GLU A 301 0.48 11.18 29.05
C GLU A 301 -0.58 10.63 28.10
N THR A 302 -0.40 9.40 27.58
CA THR A 302 -1.37 8.77 26.68
C THR A 302 -2.48 8.00 27.41
N VAL A 303 -2.37 7.80 28.73
CA VAL A 303 -3.37 7.05 29.53
C VAL A 303 -4.77 7.64 29.43
N PRO A 304 -5.00 8.96 29.58
CA PRO A 304 -6.36 9.51 29.47
C PRO A 304 -6.97 9.25 28.10
N PHE A 305 -6.16 9.30 27.04
CA PHE A 305 -6.59 8.99 25.69
C PHE A 305 -6.93 7.50 25.53
N ALA A 306 -6.06 6.60 26.01
CA ALA A 306 -6.28 5.16 25.96
C ALA A 306 -7.56 4.75 26.71
N VAL A 307 -7.77 5.27 27.93
CA VAL A 307 -8.98 5.01 28.72
C VAL A 307 -10.22 5.51 27.99
N ARG A 308 -10.19 6.74 27.47
CA ARG A 308 -11.30 7.30 26.69
C ARG A 308 -11.61 6.44 25.46
N HIS A 309 -10.58 5.98 24.75
CA HIS A 309 -10.74 5.15 23.58
C HIS A 309 -11.39 3.81 23.93
N SER A 310 -10.90 3.10 24.96
CA SER A 310 -11.48 1.84 25.42
C SER A 310 -12.93 1.99 25.89
N VAL A 311 -13.26 3.06 26.62
CA VAL A 311 -14.65 3.33 27.04
C VAL A 311 -15.54 3.62 25.83
N ASN A 312 -15.07 4.43 24.88
CA ASN A 312 -15.80 4.71 23.64
C ASN A 312 -16.04 3.43 22.83
N GLU A 313 -15.04 2.56 22.74
CA GLU A 313 -15.14 1.29 22.03
C GLU A 313 -16.15 0.37 22.71
N PHE A 314 -16.07 0.22 24.04
CA PHE A 314 -17.03 -0.55 24.83
C PHE A 314 -18.47 -0.09 24.57
N VAL A 315 -18.73 1.22 24.65
CA VAL A 315 -20.05 1.80 24.37
C VAL A 315 -20.47 1.54 22.93
N SER A 316 -19.59 1.83 21.96
CA SER A 316 -19.90 1.70 20.53
C SER A 316 -20.20 0.27 20.13
N GLN A 317 -19.41 -0.71 20.59
CA GLN A 317 -19.65 -2.12 20.32
C GLN A 317 -21.01 -2.59 20.85
N HIS A 318 -21.38 -2.19 22.07
CA HIS A 318 -22.69 -2.53 22.65
C HIS A 318 -23.86 -1.88 21.89
N LEU A 319 -23.70 -0.64 21.42
CA LEU A 319 -24.69 0.04 20.58
C LEU A 319 -24.85 -0.66 19.23
N ILE A 320 -23.73 -0.91 18.52
CA ILE A 320 -23.73 -1.55 17.19
C ILE A 320 -24.32 -2.95 17.26
N ARG A 321 -23.91 -3.77 18.23
CA ARG A 321 -24.43 -5.14 18.42
C ARG A 321 -25.92 -5.20 18.76
N SER A 322 -26.49 -4.11 19.26
CA SER A 322 -27.92 -4.04 19.59
C SER A 322 -28.80 -3.72 18.39
N ILE A 323 -28.22 -3.18 17.31
CA ILE A 323 -28.92 -2.90 16.05
C ILE A 323 -28.90 -4.18 15.20
N ASP A 324 -30.07 -4.78 15.01
CA ASP A 324 -30.25 -6.00 14.22
C ASP A 324 -31.48 -5.86 13.33
N LEU A 325 -31.23 -5.60 12.04
CA LEU A 325 -32.26 -5.40 11.03
C LEU A 325 -32.53 -6.65 10.19
N LYS A 326 -32.06 -7.83 10.64
CA LYS A 326 -32.37 -9.09 9.94
C LYS A 326 -33.90 -9.32 9.95
N SER A 327 -34.44 -9.52 8.76
CA SER A 327 -35.85 -9.87 8.50
C SER A 327 -35.93 -11.10 7.61
N ASP A 328 -37.05 -11.82 7.65
CA ASP A 328 -37.31 -12.95 6.76
C ASP A 328 -37.60 -12.44 5.34
N PRO A 329 -36.74 -12.73 4.33
CA PRO A 329 -36.96 -12.28 2.96
C PRO A 329 -38.15 -12.97 2.27
N ALA A 330 -38.64 -14.08 2.81
CA ALA A 330 -39.76 -14.86 2.25
C ALA A 330 -41.13 -14.43 2.80
N ALA A 331 -41.17 -13.46 3.73
CA ALA A 331 -42.41 -12.96 4.28
C ALA A 331 -43.24 -12.20 3.24
N GLY A 332 -44.54 -12.46 3.19
CA GLY A 332 -45.47 -11.81 2.25
C GLY A 332 -45.66 -10.29 2.48
N ASP A 333 -45.36 -9.80 3.68
CA ASP A 333 -45.36 -8.37 4.03
C ASP A 333 -43.98 -7.96 4.57
N PHE A 334 -43.06 -7.76 3.62
CA PHE A 334 -41.69 -7.34 3.88
C PHE A 334 -41.58 -6.03 4.68
N THR A 335 -42.50 -5.08 4.45
CA THR A 335 -42.50 -3.77 5.12
C THR A 335 -42.76 -3.94 6.62
N ARG A 336 -43.75 -4.77 6.98
CA ARG A 336 -44.06 -5.06 8.38
C ARG A 336 -42.92 -5.77 9.09
N GLU A 337 -42.25 -6.72 8.45
CA GLU A 337 -41.11 -7.43 9.04
C GLU A 337 -39.91 -6.51 9.30
N ILE A 338 -39.62 -5.55 8.41
CA ILE A 338 -38.59 -4.54 8.66
C ILE A 338 -38.95 -3.66 9.85
N LEU A 339 -40.21 -3.20 9.94
CA LEU A 339 -40.66 -2.37 11.07
C LEU A 339 -40.54 -3.13 12.39
N LEU A 340 -40.92 -4.41 12.43
CA LEU A 340 -40.73 -5.26 13.60
C LEU A 340 -39.25 -5.44 13.96
N ALA A 341 -38.34 -5.56 12.99
CA ALA A 341 -36.91 -5.62 13.24
C ALA A 341 -36.35 -4.30 13.81
N ALA A 342 -36.82 -3.17 13.31
CA ALA A 342 -36.49 -1.85 13.85
C ALA A 342 -36.99 -1.69 15.29
N ASP A 343 -38.23 -2.08 15.58
CA ASP A 343 -38.80 -2.02 16.94
C ASP A 343 -38.02 -2.90 17.93
N ARG A 344 -37.63 -4.11 17.53
CA ARG A 344 -36.75 -4.98 18.35
C ARG A 344 -35.42 -4.32 18.66
N SER A 345 -34.81 -3.66 17.67
CA SER A 345 -33.54 -2.94 17.85
C SER A 345 -33.68 -1.76 18.80
N LEU A 346 -34.76 -0.98 18.67
CA LEU A 346 -35.07 0.15 19.57
C LEU A 346 -35.33 -0.32 21.01
N ASP A 347 -36.06 -1.42 21.20
CA ASP A 347 -36.30 -2.00 22.53
C ASP A 347 -34.98 -2.47 23.17
N ARG A 348 -34.12 -3.16 22.42
CA ARG A 348 -32.76 -3.55 22.89
C ARG A 348 -31.93 -2.33 23.29
N LEU A 349 -31.89 -1.29 22.46
CA LEU A 349 -31.16 -0.05 22.75
C LEU A 349 -31.67 0.62 24.02
N SER A 350 -32.98 0.65 24.25
CA SER A 350 -33.56 1.24 25.46
C SER A 350 -33.14 0.49 26.73
N LYS A 351 -33.06 -0.84 26.67
CA LYS A 351 -32.63 -1.72 27.77
C LYS A 351 -31.13 -1.59 28.10
N LEU A 352 -30.29 -1.16 27.15
CA LEU A 352 -28.85 -0.96 27.41
C LEU A 352 -28.60 0.11 28.49
N ARG A 353 -29.41 1.19 28.49
CA ARG A 353 -29.24 2.33 29.40
C ARG A 353 -29.37 1.93 30.86
N ASP A 354 -30.27 0.98 31.14
CA ASP A 354 -30.57 0.54 32.50
C ASP A 354 -29.80 -0.75 32.86
N GLY A 355 -28.93 -1.23 31.97
CA GLY A 355 -28.13 -2.45 32.10
C GLY A 355 -26.65 -2.22 31.83
N THR A 356 -26.15 -2.76 30.70
CA THR A 356 -24.72 -2.81 30.37
C THR A 356 -24.09 -1.45 30.09
N LEU A 357 -24.88 -0.45 29.71
CA LEU A 357 -24.44 0.94 29.49
C LEU A 357 -25.00 1.91 30.54
N SER A 358 -25.37 1.40 31.73
CA SER A 358 -25.70 2.25 32.89
C SER A 358 -24.48 3.05 33.36
N ASP A 359 -24.71 4.18 34.04
CA ASP A 359 -23.61 5.02 34.57
C ASP A 359 -22.68 4.22 35.49
N GLU A 360 -23.23 3.32 36.32
CA GLU A 360 -22.44 2.44 37.18
C GLU A 360 -21.60 1.44 36.37
N ALA A 361 -22.17 0.81 35.33
CA ALA A 361 -21.45 -0.15 34.49
C ALA A 361 -20.31 0.53 33.71
N VAL A 362 -20.56 1.70 33.11
CA VAL A 362 -19.55 2.44 32.32
C VAL A 362 -18.43 2.95 33.23
N ARG A 363 -18.75 3.51 34.41
CA ARG A 363 -17.74 3.93 35.39
C ARG A 363 -16.97 2.74 35.98
N GLY A 364 -17.64 1.61 36.18
CA GLY A 364 -17.02 0.36 36.60
C GLY A 364 -16.01 -0.14 35.57
N PHE A 365 -16.38 -0.11 34.29
CA PHE A 365 -15.50 -0.45 33.18
C PHE A 365 -14.31 0.52 33.05
N GLU A 366 -14.54 1.83 33.19
CA GLU A 366 -13.48 2.83 33.21
C GLU A 366 -12.48 2.57 34.34
N ARG A 367 -12.97 2.27 35.55
CA ARG A 367 -12.12 1.96 36.71
C ARG A 367 -11.30 0.70 36.49
N SER A 368 -11.92 -0.38 36.01
CA SER A 368 -11.23 -1.62 35.68
C SER A 368 -10.17 -1.41 34.60
N THR A 369 -10.46 -0.62 33.57
CA THR A 369 -9.50 -0.27 32.51
C THR A 369 -8.30 0.48 33.08
N ARG A 370 -8.52 1.46 33.97
CA ARG A 370 -7.43 2.18 34.64
C ARG A 370 -6.59 1.24 35.50
N GLU A 371 -7.21 0.35 36.27
CA GLU A 371 -6.51 -0.64 37.11
C GLU A 371 -5.63 -1.57 36.26
N GLN A 372 -6.14 -2.05 35.11
CA GLN A 372 -5.37 -2.87 34.18
C GLN A 372 -4.18 -2.11 33.58
N ILE A 373 -4.34 -0.81 33.28
CA ILE A 373 -3.23 0.03 32.80
C ILE A 373 -2.19 0.24 33.90
N GLU A 374 -2.59 0.48 35.15
CA GLU A 374 -1.65 0.59 36.27
C GLU A 374 -0.87 -0.72 36.48
N GLN A 375 -1.55 -1.86 36.40
CA GLN A 375 -0.91 -3.16 36.45
C GLN A 375 0.09 -3.35 35.30
N ALA A 376 -0.25 -2.87 34.09
CA ALA A 376 0.65 -2.90 32.94
C ALA A 376 1.89 -2.00 33.12
N PHE A 377 1.79 -0.91 33.87
CA PHE A 377 2.95 -0.10 34.25
C PHE A 377 3.81 -0.76 35.33
N ALA A 378 3.25 -1.64 36.15
CA ALA A 378 3.97 -2.37 37.19
C ALA A 378 4.76 -3.57 36.63
N ASP A 379 4.17 -4.31 35.68
CA ASP A 379 4.79 -5.49 35.05
C ASP A 379 5.59 -5.18 33.77
N GLY A 380 5.53 -3.93 33.27
CA GLY A 380 6.24 -3.50 32.06
C GLY A 380 5.49 -3.76 30.75
N SER A 381 4.34 -4.45 30.79
CA SER A 381 3.54 -4.78 29.60
C SER A 381 2.86 -3.58 28.94
N TRP A 382 2.93 -2.39 29.56
CA TRP A 382 2.45 -1.13 28.97
C TRP A 382 3.05 -0.87 27.58
N ARG A 383 4.29 -1.32 27.32
CA ARG A 383 4.95 -1.20 26.01
C ARG A 383 4.21 -1.94 24.90
N ALA A 384 3.46 -2.99 25.22
CA ALA A 384 2.69 -3.77 24.27
C ALA A 384 1.19 -3.41 24.28
N ARG A 385 0.66 -2.90 25.40
CA ARG A 385 -0.78 -2.69 25.60
C ARG A 385 -1.27 -1.27 25.33
N LEU A 386 -0.40 -0.27 25.41
CA LEU A 386 -0.76 1.12 25.14
C LEU A 386 -0.46 1.53 23.69
N PRO A 387 -1.10 2.57 23.15
CA PRO A 387 -0.89 3.02 21.77
C PRO A 387 0.56 3.48 21.50
N GLY A 388 1.36 2.67 20.80
CA GLY A 388 2.79 2.94 20.56
C GLY A 388 3.05 4.21 19.75
N ARG A 389 2.24 4.44 18.71
CA ARG A 389 2.26 5.69 17.90
C ARG A 389 2.16 6.94 18.76
N ASP A 390 1.20 6.97 19.69
CA ASP A 390 0.97 8.14 20.54
C ASP A 390 2.09 8.31 21.58
N ILE A 391 2.63 7.21 22.09
CA ILE A 391 3.80 7.22 22.98
C ILE A 391 5.01 7.82 22.26
N LEU A 392 5.31 7.36 21.04
CA LEU A 392 6.43 7.87 20.24
C LEU A 392 6.24 9.33 19.87
N ARG A 393 5.01 9.77 19.58
CA ARG A 393 4.69 11.17 19.29
C ARG A 393 4.91 12.05 20.52
N ALA A 394 4.42 11.61 21.69
CA ALA A 394 4.64 12.31 22.95
C ALA A 394 6.14 12.38 23.30
N TYR A 395 6.88 11.28 23.10
CA TYR A 395 8.33 11.25 23.29
C TYR A 395 9.07 12.20 22.33
N ALA A 396 8.74 12.17 21.03
CA ALA A 396 9.33 13.06 20.03
C ALA A 396 9.13 14.54 20.40
N SER A 397 7.96 14.90 20.93
CA SER A 397 7.65 16.28 21.32
C SER A 397 8.49 16.80 22.51
N LYS A 398 9.04 15.89 23.32
CA LYS A 398 9.91 16.21 24.47
C LYS A 398 11.38 16.35 24.06
N LEU A 399 11.75 15.95 22.84
CA LEU A 399 13.13 16.05 22.39
C LEU A 399 13.49 17.52 22.10
N PRO A 400 14.66 18.01 22.57
CA PRO A 400 15.04 19.41 22.46
C PRO A 400 15.25 19.89 21.00
N ASN A 401 15.39 18.96 20.06
CA ASN A 401 15.74 19.24 18.67
C ASN A 401 14.52 19.45 17.76
N GLY A 402 13.28 19.37 18.29
CA GLY A 402 12.06 19.58 17.51
C GLY A 402 11.83 18.56 16.38
N ILE A 403 12.37 17.36 16.53
CA ILE A 403 12.29 16.30 15.51
C ILE A 403 10.84 15.82 15.38
N SER A 404 10.36 15.70 14.14
CA SER A 404 9.01 15.18 13.90
C SER A 404 8.91 13.69 14.23
N TYR A 405 7.71 13.25 14.59
CA TYR A 405 7.40 11.85 14.86
C TYR A 405 7.82 10.94 13.70
N GLU A 406 7.53 11.32 12.46
CA GLU A 406 7.81 10.53 11.26
C GLU A 406 9.31 10.36 11.03
N VAL A 407 10.07 11.43 11.25
CA VAL A 407 11.53 11.41 11.13
C VAL A 407 12.12 10.50 12.21
N LEU A 408 11.72 10.66 13.48
CA LEU A 408 12.16 9.80 14.58
C LEU A 408 11.83 8.33 14.32
N ARG A 409 10.58 8.03 13.96
CA ARG A 409 10.09 6.69 13.61
C ARG A 409 10.96 6.03 12.55
N ASN A 410 11.24 6.74 11.45
CA ASN A 410 12.03 6.21 10.35
C ASN A 410 13.50 5.99 10.71
N MET A 411 14.10 6.85 11.54
CA MET A 411 15.47 6.69 12.02
C MET A 411 15.61 5.51 12.98
N ILE A 412 14.65 5.30 13.89
CA ILE A 412 14.63 4.12 14.77
C ILE A 412 14.57 2.85 13.93
N LEU A 413 13.67 2.81 12.94
CA LEU A 413 13.56 1.67 12.03
C LEU A 413 14.86 1.44 11.24
N SER A 414 15.50 2.48 10.70
CA SER A 414 16.82 2.36 10.06
C SER A 414 17.85 1.75 11.00
N ARG A 415 17.89 2.22 12.25
CA ARG A 415 18.82 1.70 13.24
C ARG A 415 18.57 0.23 13.55
N MET A 416 17.32 -0.19 13.70
CA MET A 416 16.98 -1.60 13.92
C MET A 416 17.43 -2.49 12.76
N VAL A 417 17.28 -2.01 11.52
CA VAL A 417 17.77 -2.70 10.32
C VAL A 417 19.30 -2.81 10.35
N ASP A 418 20.02 -1.72 10.65
CA ASP A 418 21.48 -1.70 10.69
C ASP A 418 22.05 -2.64 11.76
N THR A 419 21.36 -2.80 12.89
CA THR A 419 21.75 -3.73 13.96
C THR A 419 21.24 -5.15 13.75
N GLY A 420 20.47 -5.40 12.68
CA GLY A 420 19.82 -6.69 12.43
C GLY A 420 18.78 -7.09 13.48
N TYR A 421 18.27 -6.12 14.25
CA TYR A 421 17.30 -6.39 15.31
C TYR A 421 15.91 -6.63 14.70
N ARG A 422 15.32 -7.78 15.03
CA ARG A 422 14.01 -8.20 14.54
C ARG A 422 13.09 -8.49 15.74
N PRO A 423 11.92 -7.82 15.86
CA PRO A 423 11.03 -8.05 16.98
C PRO A 423 10.44 -9.48 16.98
N GLU A 424 10.51 -10.16 18.12
CA GLU A 424 10.03 -11.54 18.28
C GLU A 424 8.53 -11.70 17.95
N GLY A 425 7.71 -10.72 18.33
CA GLY A 425 6.28 -10.71 18.01
C GLY A 425 6.00 -10.71 16.51
N MET A 426 6.79 -9.98 15.73
CA MET A 426 6.69 -10.00 14.26
C MET A 426 7.14 -11.35 13.71
N ILE A 427 8.26 -11.89 14.22
CA ILE A 427 8.81 -13.19 13.79
C ILE A 427 7.77 -14.30 13.92
N SER A 428 7.04 -14.36 15.04
CA SER A 428 6.02 -15.40 15.27
C SER A 428 4.93 -15.36 14.20
N VAL A 429 4.31 -14.19 14.01
CA VAL A 429 3.21 -14.01 13.05
C VAL A 429 3.68 -14.29 11.62
N ILE A 430 4.86 -13.79 11.26
CA ILE A 430 5.45 -13.98 9.93
C ILE A 430 5.73 -15.46 9.67
N ASN A 431 6.32 -16.16 10.62
CA ASN A 431 6.65 -17.58 10.46
C ASN A 431 5.40 -18.44 10.32
N GLU A 432 4.33 -18.13 11.07
CA GLU A 432 3.03 -18.79 10.91
C GLU A 432 2.46 -18.59 9.50
N ILE A 433 2.54 -17.38 8.95
CA ILE A 433 2.09 -17.08 7.58
C ILE A 433 2.95 -17.79 6.53
N ILE A 434 4.27 -17.87 6.73
CA ILE A 434 5.16 -18.57 5.80
C ILE A 434 4.87 -20.08 5.80
N ALA A 435 4.62 -20.66 6.98
CA ALA A 435 4.37 -22.09 7.15
C ALA A 435 2.99 -22.54 6.67
N ALA A 436 1.96 -21.70 6.80
CA ALA A 436 0.58 -21.95 6.37
C ALA A 436 0.42 -21.94 4.85
#